data_AF-A0A7W7ILG3-F1
#
_entry.id   AF-A0A7W7ILG3-F1
#
_cell.length_a   1.000
_cell.length_b   1.000
_cell.length_c   1.000
_cell.angle_alpha   90.00
_cell.angle_beta   90.00
_cell.angle_gamma   90.00
#
_symmetry.space_group_name_H-M   'P 1'
#
loop_
_entity.id
_entity.type
_entity.pdbx_description
1 polymer ?
#
loop_
_entity_poly.entity_id
_entity_poly.type
_entity_poly.pdbx_seq_one_letter_code
_entity_poly.pdbx_strand_id
1 'polypeptide(L)'
;MDEELQRAKANERRRVWRLRMVAALGGLGATAGVLGLVLAGNGEGWASAAGVVLAFAGLGAAVASFPLAGRYLPNGDTVRVENAKGGYRDLVQKQRAVSMAVMPLTSLYLVYQSTLGGWKIASGQGEGLDWMMVGLSPMVSIVLLLMVAGLDNPGDKKMKRLLEDELTLSFRRDALNVALAVVMVGLLGVFALGLWRPEAAVAALPGLMFVTASASALRYWQLDRRASGG
;
A
#
# COMPACT_ATOMS: atom_id res chain seq x y z
N MET A 1 -21.96 -29.14 14.72
CA MET A 1 -21.27 -28.44 13.62
C MET A 1 -21.14 -26.94 13.92
N ASP A 2 -22.20 -26.28 14.40
CA ASP A 2 -22.15 -24.84 14.72
C ASP A 2 -21.24 -24.46 15.89
N GLU A 3 -21.15 -25.27 16.95
CA GLU A 3 -20.26 -24.96 18.09
C GLU A 3 -18.77 -25.02 17.73
N GLU A 4 -18.36 -26.00 16.93
CA GLU A 4 -16.98 -26.11 16.45
C GLU A 4 -16.62 -24.95 15.52
N LEU A 5 -17.56 -24.55 14.66
CA LEU A 5 -17.39 -23.40 13.78
C LEU A 5 -17.32 -22.09 14.58
N GLN A 6 -18.12 -21.93 15.64
CA GLN A 6 -18.05 -20.76 16.51
C GLN A 6 -16.72 -20.70 17.30
N ARG A 7 -16.23 -21.84 17.80
CA ARG A 7 -14.90 -21.92 18.44
C ARG A 7 -13.79 -21.57 17.46
N ALA A 8 -13.84 -22.10 16.23
CA ALA A 8 -12.88 -21.76 15.18
C ALA A 8 -12.92 -20.26 14.82
N LYS A 9 -14.12 -19.66 14.70
CA LYS A 9 -14.29 -18.20 14.48
C LYS A 9 -13.67 -17.37 15.61
N ALA A 10 -13.85 -17.78 16.87
CA ALA A 10 -13.29 -17.07 18.03
C ALA A 10 -11.76 -17.14 18.07
N ASN A 11 -11.19 -18.31 17.77
CA ASN A 11 -9.74 -18.51 17.67
C ASN A 11 -9.13 -17.68 16.53
N GLU A 12 -9.81 -17.65 15.38
CA GLU A 12 -9.38 -16.86 14.23
C GLU A 12 -9.41 -15.36 14.51
N ARG A 13 -10.42 -14.85 15.22
CA ARG A 13 -10.45 -13.44 15.67
C ARG A 13 -9.25 -13.10 16.54
N ARG A 14 -8.90 -13.96 17.50
CA ARG A 14 -7.72 -13.77 18.37
C ARG A 14 -6.42 -13.80 17.57
N ARG A 15 -6.29 -14.73 16.63
CA ARG A 15 -5.11 -14.83 15.74
C ARG A 15 -4.96 -13.57 14.89
N VAL A 16 -6.02 -13.14 14.21
CA VAL A 16 -6.01 -11.93 13.37
C VAL A 16 -5.69 -10.69 14.21
N TRP A 17 -6.23 -10.58 15.42
CA TRP A 17 -5.93 -9.47 16.32
C TRP A 17 -4.45 -9.45 16.72
N ARG A 18 -3.87 -10.60 17.10
CA ARG A 18 -2.44 -10.71 17.42
C ARG A 18 -1.56 -10.41 16.20
N LEU A 19 -1.93 -10.88 15.01
CA LEU A 19 -1.21 -10.60 13.77
C LEU A 19 -1.27 -9.12 13.41
N ARG A 20 -2.41 -8.44 13.62
CA ARG A 20 -2.52 -6.98 13.48
C ARG A 20 -1.62 -6.24 14.45
N MET A 21 -1.50 -6.68 15.70
CA MET A 21 -0.57 -6.08 16.67
C MET A 21 0.88 -6.23 16.23
N VAL A 22 1.27 -7.42 15.75
CA VAL A 22 2.63 -7.65 15.24
C VAL A 22 2.91 -6.81 14.00
N ALA A 23 1.94 -6.72 13.07
CA ALA A 23 2.05 -5.87 11.89
C ALA A 23 2.12 -4.38 12.24
N ALA A 24 1.37 -3.93 13.26
CA ALA A 24 1.44 -2.56 13.78
C ALA A 24 2.81 -2.28 14.41
N LEU A 25 3.38 -3.23 15.15
CA LEU A 25 4.73 -3.16 15.70
C LEU A 25 5.78 -3.05 14.58
N GLY A 26 5.68 -3.88 13.54
CA GLY A 26 6.57 -3.82 12.39
C GLY A 26 6.44 -2.52 11.60
N GLY A 27 5.21 -2.05 11.38
CA GLY A 27 4.94 -0.78 10.72
C GLY A 27 5.47 0.42 11.50
N LEU A 28 5.21 0.48 12.80
CA LEU A 28 5.74 1.52 13.70
C LEU A 28 7.27 1.48 13.75
N GLY A 29 7.86 0.28 13.82
CA GLY A 29 9.30 0.07 13.74
C GLY A 29 9.89 0.62 12.45
N ALA A 30 9.31 0.29 11.30
CA ALA A 30 9.75 0.82 10.01
C ALA A 30 9.66 2.36 9.95
N THR A 31 8.56 2.95 10.43
CA THR A 31 8.42 4.42 10.48
C THR A 31 9.42 5.09 11.40
N ALA A 32 9.66 4.53 12.59
CA ALA A 32 10.68 5.04 13.52
C ALA A 32 12.10 4.89 12.94
N GLY A 33 12.34 3.80 12.20
CA GLY A 33 13.60 3.55 11.51
C GLY A 33 13.92 4.64 10.47
N VAL A 34 12.94 4.95 9.63
CA VAL A 34 13.05 6.00 8.60
C VAL A 34 13.21 7.38 9.24
N LEU A 35 12.40 7.72 10.25
CA LEU A 35 12.53 8.98 10.99
C LEU A 35 13.91 9.12 11.65
N GLY A 36 14.45 8.02 12.18
CA GLY A 36 15.77 7.98 12.80
C GLY A 36 16.88 8.29 11.80
N LEU A 37 16.80 7.72 10.59
CA LEU A 37 17.75 8.02 9.51
C LEU A 37 17.71 9.49 9.08
N VAL A 38 16.51 10.08 8.98
CA VAL A 38 16.34 11.51 8.65
C VAL A 38 16.94 12.40 9.74
N LEU A 39 16.70 12.09 11.01
CA LEU A 39 17.29 12.80 12.15
C LEU A 39 18.81 12.62 12.23
N ALA A 40 19.32 11.44 11.91
CA ALA A 40 20.74 11.15 11.89
C ALA A 40 21.48 11.93 10.78
N GLY A 41 20.86 12.09 9.61
CA GLY A 41 21.46 12.78 8.48
C GLY A 41 21.38 14.31 8.54
N ASN A 42 20.38 14.86 9.24
CA ASN A 42 20.14 16.31 9.29
C ASN A 42 20.39 16.96 10.67
N GLY A 43 20.58 16.16 11.72
CA GLY A 43 20.81 16.66 13.08
C GLY A 43 22.29 16.90 13.37
N GLU A 44 22.58 17.91 14.20
CA GLU A 44 23.92 18.15 14.74
C GLU A 44 24.00 17.70 16.21
N GLY A 45 25.15 17.18 16.63
CA GLY A 45 25.41 16.78 18.02
C GLY A 45 24.51 15.64 18.52
N TRP A 46 23.77 15.89 19.61
CA TRP A 46 22.97 14.87 20.28
C TRP A 46 21.78 14.36 19.44
N ALA A 47 21.27 15.19 18.53
CA ALA A 47 20.14 14.86 17.68
C ALA A 47 20.50 13.78 16.64
N SER A 48 21.74 13.79 16.12
CA SER A 48 22.19 12.74 15.19
C SER A 48 22.39 11.40 15.91
N ALA A 49 22.98 11.41 17.10
CA ALA A 49 23.14 10.23 17.93
C ALA A 49 21.78 9.62 18.32
N ALA A 50 20.81 10.45 18.70
CA ALA A 50 19.44 10.02 18.95
C ALA A 50 18.78 9.44 17.68
N GLY A 51 19.03 10.04 16.51
CA GLY A 51 18.57 9.55 15.21
C GLY A 51 19.11 8.16 14.89
N VAL A 52 20.40 7.91 15.10
CA VAL A 52 21.02 6.58 14.89
C VAL A 52 20.41 5.52 15.80
N VAL A 53 20.22 5.83 17.08
CA VAL A 53 19.57 4.91 18.03
C VAL A 53 18.12 4.61 17.61
N LEU A 54 17.36 5.63 17.22
CA LEU A 54 15.99 5.47 16.73
C LEU A 54 15.94 4.64 15.43
N ALA A 55 16.92 4.82 14.53
CA ALA A 55 17.03 4.09 13.28
C ALA A 55 17.23 2.58 13.53
N PHE A 56 18.19 2.23 14.40
CA PHE A 56 18.46 0.84 14.76
C PHE A 56 17.33 0.20 15.58
N ALA A 57 16.72 0.94 16.50
CA ALA A 57 15.57 0.45 17.27
C ALA A 57 14.36 0.17 16.36
N GLY A 58 14.10 1.08 15.41
CA GLY A 58 13.04 0.92 14.42
C GLY A 58 13.28 -0.26 13.48
N LEU A 59 14.51 -0.39 12.97
CA LEU A 59 14.91 -1.55 12.15
C LEU A 59 14.79 -2.86 12.94
N GLY A 60 15.22 -2.88 14.20
CA GLY A 60 15.12 -4.05 15.08
C GLY A 60 13.66 -4.46 15.29
N ALA A 61 12.76 -3.52 15.56
CA ALA A 61 11.33 -3.79 15.69
C ALA A 61 10.70 -4.31 14.38
N ALA A 62 11.09 -3.75 13.24
CA ALA A 62 10.64 -4.21 11.93
C ALA A 62 11.11 -5.64 11.64
N VAL A 63 12.40 -5.94 11.85
CA VAL A 63 12.97 -7.28 11.64
C VAL A 63 12.38 -8.30 12.60
N ALA A 64 12.21 -7.96 13.88
CA ALA A 64 11.61 -8.86 14.87
C ALA A 64 10.14 -9.17 14.57
N SER A 65 9.42 -8.28 13.89
CA SER A 65 8.02 -8.50 13.51
C SER A 65 7.83 -9.66 12.53
N PHE A 66 8.81 -9.95 11.67
CA PHE A 66 8.74 -11.05 10.70
C PHE A 66 8.64 -12.45 11.34
N PRO A 67 9.58 -12.90 12.21
CA PRO A 67 9.48 -14.20 12.88
C PRO A 67 8.29 -14.25 13.85
N LEU A 68 7.91 -13.12 14.46
CA LEU A 68 6.71 -13.03 15.28
C LEU A 68 5.43 -13.23 14.46
N ALA A 69 5.36 -12.69 13.24
CA ALA A 69 4.23 -12.89 12.32
C ALA A 69 4.15 -14.35 11.85
N GLY A 70 5.29 -15.01 11.67
CA GLY A 70 5.37 -16.44 11.33
C GLY A 70 4.67 -17.37 12.34
N ARG A 71 4.59 -16.99 13.62
CA ARG A 71 3.85 -17.75 14.65
C ARG A 71 2.33 -17.70 14.49
N TYR A 72 1.83 -16.81 13.63
CA TYR A 72 0.41 -16.61 13.37
C TYR A 72 0.03 -16.96 11.92
N LEU A 73 0.80 -17.85 11.29
CA LEU A 73 0.49 -18.40 9.97
C LEU A 73 -0.87 -19.12 9.95
N PRO A 74 -1.49 -19.30 8.76
CA PRO A 74 -2.77 -19.97 8.61
C PRO A 74 -2.75 -21.41 9.15
N ASN A 75 -3.68 -21.73 10.05
CA ASN A 75 -3.92 -23.07 10.60
C ASN A 75 -5.22 -23.69 10.07
N GLY A 76 -5.52 -24.94 10.42
CA GLY A 76 -6.76 -25.64 10.02
C GLY A 76 -8.07 -24.92 10.40
N ASP A 77 -8.07 -24.17 11.50
CA ASP A 77 -9.22 -23.33 11.89
C ASP A 77 -9.48 -22.19 10.89
N THR A 78 -8.43 -21.63 10.29
CA THR A 78 -8.53 -20.63 9.20
C THR A 78 -9.26 -21.21 8.00
N VAL A 79 -8.85 -22.42 7.59
CA VAL A 79 -9.38 -23.11 6.42
C VAL A 79 -10.85 -23.48 6.64
N ARG A 80 -11.22 -23.93 7.85
CA ARG A 80 -12.62 -24.18 8.21
C ARG A 80 -13.48 -22.92 8.21
N VAL A 81 -12.98 -21.82 8.76
CA VAL A 81 -13.69 -20.54 8.77
C VAL A 81 -13.80 -19.95 7.36
N GLU A 82 -12.78 -20.13 6.51
CA GLU A 82 -12.75 -19.66 5.13
C GLU A 82 -13.68 -20.49 4.22
N ASN A 83 -13.66 -21.82 4.35
CA ASN A 83 -14.59 -22.72 3.65
C ASN A 83 -16.05 -22.51 4.06
N ALA A 84 -16.29 -22.08 5.29
CA ALA A 84 -17.62 -21.72 5.77
C ALA A 84 -18.06 -20.30 5.39
N LYS A 85 -17.16 -19.46 4.85
CA LYS A 85 -17.40 -18.04 4.61
C LYS A 85 -17.73 -17.65 3.17
N GLY A 86 -17.55 -18.50 2.16
CA GLY A 86 -17.96 -18.08 0.82
C GLY A 86 -17.64 -19.03 -0.33
N GLY A 87 -18.48 -18.92 -1.36
CA GLY A 87 -18.27 -19.57 -2.65
C GLY A 87 -17.17 -18.90 -3.48
N TYR A 88 -16.92 -19.42 -4.69
CA TYR A 88 -15.85 -18.97 -5.59
C TYR A 88 -15.76 -17.43 -5.77
N ARG A 89 -16.90 -16.72 -5.76
CA ARG A 89 -16.97 -15.26 -5.89
C ARG A 89 -16.28 -14.52 -4.76
N ASP A 90 -16.51 -14.91 -3.51
CA ASP A 90 -16.04 -14.16 -2.34
C ASP A 90 -14.51 -14.34 -2.18
N LEU A 91 -13.99 -15.51 -2.58
CA LEU A 91 -12.55 -15.77 -2.65
C LEU A 91 -11.87 -14.84 -3.65
N VAL A 92 -12.44 -14.69 -4.85
CA VAL A 92 -11.90 -13.81 -5.89
C VAL A 92 -11.94 -12.33 -5.46
N GLN A 93 -13.05 -11.88 -4.86
CA GLN A 93 -13.17 -10.50 -4.36
C GLN A 93 -12.15 -10.21 -3.26
N LYS A 94 -12.00 -11.13 -2.30
CA LYS A 94 -11.02 -11.03 -1.21
C LYS A 94 -9.58 -11.01 -1.73
N GLN A 95 -9.23 -11.90 -2.67
CA GLN A 95 -7.90 -11.92 -3.27
C GLN A 95 -7.58 -10.60 -3.97
N ARG A 96 -8.57 -10.03 -4.66
CA ARG A 96 -8.47 -8.74 -5.35
C ARG A 96 -8.33 -7.57 -4.38
N ALA A 97 -9.06 -7.56 -3.28
CA ALA A 97 -8.88 -6.55 -2.24
C ALA A 97 -7.47 -6.64 -1.63
N VAL A 98 -6.97 -7.85 -1.37
CA VAL A 98 -5.61 -8.04 -0.83
C VAL A 98 -4.54 -7.55 -1.81
N SER A 99 -4.67 -7.84 -3.11
CA SER A 99 -3.70 -7.35 -4.09
C SER A 99 -3.67 -5.82 -4.14
N MET A 100 -4.81 -5.14 -3.99
CA MET A 100 -4.87 -3.67 -3.90
C MET A 100 -4.17 -3.10 -2.66
N ALA A 101 -4.03 -3.86 -1.59
CA ALA A 101 -3.26 -3.42 -0.41
C ALA A 101 -1.76 -3.73 -0.52
N VAL A 102 -1.40 -4.85 -1.14
CA VAL A 102 -0.01 -5.33 -1.21
C VAL A 102 0.76 -4.69 -2.36
N MET A 103 0.11 -4.47 -3.50
CA MET A 103 0.78 -4.00 -4.72
C MET A 103 1.45 -2.63 -4.59
N PRO A 104 0.86 -1.64 -3.87
CA PRO A 104 1.56 -0.42 -3.55
C PRO A 104 2.86 -0.67 -2.79
N LEU A 105 2.83 -1.50 -1.75
CA LEU A 105 3.99 -1.79 -0.91
C LEU A 105 5.14 -2.42 -1.70
N THR A 106 4.83 -3.38 -2.57
CA THR A 106 5.83 -4.03 -3.42
C THR A 106 6.38 -3.12 -4.51
N SER A 107 5.65 -2.06 -4.87
CA SER A 107 6.04 -1.14 -5.94
C SER A 107 6.80 0.10 -5.46
N LEU A 108 6.95 0.29 -4.13
CA LEU A 108 7.67 1.43 -3.54
C LEU A 108 9.09 1.57 -4.09
N TYR A 109 9.80 0.45 -4.28
CA TYR A 109 11.15 0.47 -4.83
C TYR A 109 11.19 1.04 -6.26
N LEU A 110 10.22 0.67 -7.10
CA LEU A 110 10.13 1.17 -8.48
C LEU A 110 9.83 2.67 -8.53
N VAL A 111 8.99 3.15 -7.61
CA VAL A 111 8.65 4.58 -7.47
C VAL A 111 9.85 5.38 -6.97
N TYR A 112 10.62 4.81 -6.04
CA TYR A 112 11.86 5.41 -5.58
C TYR A 112 12.86 5.58 -6.74
N GLN A 113 13.07 4.55 -7.56
CA GLN A 113 13.93 4.64 -8.75
C GLN A 113 13.41 5.66 -9.76
N SER A 114 12.10 5.71 -9.98
CA SER A 114 11.44 6.68 -10.85
C SER A 114 11.61 8.12 -10.35
N THR A 115 11.54 8.34 -9.04
CA THR A 115 11.75 9.65 -8.40
C THR A 115 13.22 10.10 -8.54
N LEU A 116 14.18 9.20 -8.32
CA LEU A 116 15.61 9.47 -8.53
C LEU A 116 15.93 9.80 -9.99
N GLY A 117 15.36 9.04 -10.93
CA GLY A 117 15.50 9.33 -12.35
C GLY A 117 14.96 10.72 -12.70
N GLY A 118 13.80 11.08 -12.14
CA GLY A 118 13.18 12.39 -12.35
C GLY A 118 14.04 13.53 -11.82
N TRP A 119 14.65 13.35 -10.66
CA TRP A 119 15.59 14.30 -10.08
C TRP A 119 16.82 14.52 -10.97
N LYS A 120 17.50 13.44 -11.38
CA LYS A 120 18.70 13.54 -12.21
C LYS A 120 18.42 14.17 -13.57
N ILE A 121 17.31 13.82 -14.21
CA ILE A 121 16.89 14.44 -15.47
C ILE A 121 16.67 15.93 -15.29
N ALA A 122 15.95 16.32 -14.23
CA ALA A 122 15.64 17.71 -13.99
C ALA A 122 16.88 18.54 -13.61
N SER A 123 17.85 17.96 -12.92
CA SER A 123 19.12 18.60 -12.59
C SER A 123 20.15 18.56 -13.74
N GLY A 124 19.76 18.11 -14.94
CA GLY A 124 20.65 18.04 -16.11
C GLY A 124 21.70 16.92 -16.07
N GLN A 125 21.56 15.97 -15.16
CA GLN A 125 22.46 14.81 -14.97
C GLN A 125 21.82 13.50 -15.48
N GLY A 126 20.75 13.60 -16.27
CA GLY A 126 19.98 12.44 -16.70
C GLY A 126 20.71 11.60 -17.75
N GLU A 127 20.90 10.32 -17.45
CA GLU A 127 21.39 9.32 -18.39
C GLU A 127 20.24 8.60 -19.10
N GLY A 128 20.53 7.83 -20.15
CA GLY A 128 19.51 7.07 -20.89
C GLY A 128 18.69 6.10 -20.02
N LEU A 129 19.32 5.52 -18.99
CA LEU A 129 18.64 4.65 -18.02
C LEU A 129 17.66 5.43 -17.13
N ASP A 130 17.97 6.66 -16.74
CA ASP A 130 17.11 7.48 -15.87
C ASP A 130 15.78 7.83 -16.56
N TRP A 131 15.80 8.04 -17.88
CA TRP A 131 14.58 8.25 -18.69
C TRP A 131 13.66 7.02 -18.67
N MET A 132 14.24 5.83 -18.71
CA MET A 132 13.48 4.58 -18.58
C MET A 132 12.93 4.41 -17.17
N MET A 133 13.74 4.72 -16.14
CA MET A 133 13.33 4.61 -14.73
C MET A 133 12.18 5.57 -14.39
N VAL A 134 12.17 6.79 -14.92
CA VAL A 134 11.05 7.73 -14.71
C VAL A 134 9.72 7.14 -15.14
N GLY A 135 9.69 6.34 -16.22
CA GLY A 135 8.47 5.70 -16.71
C GLY A 135 7.86 4.66 -15.77
N LEU A 136 8.63 4.13 -14.80
CA LEU A 136 8.17 3.05 -13.92
C LEU A 136 7.02 3.46 -13.00
N SER A 137 7.08 4.65 -12.39
CA SER A 137 6.00 5.10 -11.49
C SER A 137 4.68 5.36 -12.22
N PRO A 138 4.64 6.08 -13.36
CA PRO A 138 3.44 6.20 -14.18
C PRO A 138 2.86 4.83 -14.55
N MET A 139 3.71 3.87 -14.96
CA MET A 139 3.27 2.52 -15.32
C MET A 139 2.59 1.80 -14.15
N VAL A 140 3.23 1.77 -12.98
CA VAL A 140 2.65 1.17 -11.76
C VAL A 140 1.34 1.86 -11.38
N SER A 141 1.31 3.19 -11.43
CA SER A 141 0.14 4.00 -11.06
C SER A 141 -1.05 3.73 -11.98
N ILE A 142 -0.80 3.61 -13.29
CA ILE A 142 -1.81 3.24 -14.28
C ILE A 142 -2.37 1.84 -13.96
N VAL A 143 -1.50 0.86 -13.70
CA VAL A 143 -1.96 -0.50 -13.37
C VAL A 143 -2.84 -0.51 -12.12
N LEU A 144 -2.42 0.17 -11.05
CA LEU A 144 -3.22 0.30 -9.82
C LEU A 144 -4.59 0.95 -10.09
N LEU A 145 -4.63 2.02 -10.87
CA LEU A 145 -5.89 2.69 -11.22
C LEU A 145 -6.78 1.83 -12.11
N LEU A 146 -6.22 1.08 -13.07
CA LEU A 146 -6.96 0.12 -13.88
C LEU A 146 -7.57 -0.99 -13.03
N MET A 147 -6.82 -1.50 -12.04
CA MET A 147 -7.34 -2.48 -11.09
C MET A 147 -8.50 -1.89 -10.27
N VAL A 148 -8.36 -0.69 -9.72
CA VAL A 148 -9.43 -0.02 -8.95
C VAL A 148 -10.65 0.26 -9.83
N ALA A 149 -10.45 0.70 -11.06
CA ALA A 149 -11.54 0.93 -12.02
C ALA A 149 -12.22 -0.38 -12.47
N GLY A 150 -11.52 -1.51 -12.39
CA GLY A 150 -11.98 -2.80 -12.94
C GLY A 150 -11.79 -2.95 -14.44
N LEU A 151 -10.77 -2.27 -14.96
CA LEU A 151 -10.36 -2.29 -16.36
C LEU A 151 -9.11 -3.16 -16.59
N ASP A 152 -8.62 -3.84 -15.55
CA ASP A 152 -7.46 -4.73 -15.57
C ASP A 152 -7.67 -6.01 -16.37
N ASN A 153 -8.92 -6.49 -16.50
CA ASN A 153 -9.24 -7.69 -17.28
C ASN A 153 -10.44 -7.48 -18.22
N PRO A 154 -10.24 -6.83 -19.37
CA PRO A 154 -11.34 -6.45 -20.26
C PRO A 154 -12.05 -7.64 -20.93
N GLY A 155 -11.36 -8.78 -21.10
CA GLY A 155 -11.84 -9.94 -21.84
C GLY A 155 -12.72 -10.94 -21.07
N ASP A 156 -12.68 -10.92 -19.73
CA ASP A 156 -13.40 -11.91 -18.92
C ASP A 156 -14.79 -11.41 -18.47
N LYS A 157 -15.79 -11.61 -19.33
CA LYS A 157 -17.19 -11.23 -19.06
C LYS A 157 -17.79 -11.96 -17.86
N LYS A 158 -17.35 -13.20 -17.58
CA LYS A 158 -17.83 -13.98 -16.42
C LYS A 158 -17.31 -13.37 -15.13
N MET A 159 -16.02 -13.01 -15.11
CA MET A 159 -15.40 -12.32 -13.98
C MET A 159 -16.01 -10.94 -13.74
N LYS A 160 -16.25 -10.16 -14.79
CA LYS A 160 -16.92 -8.85 -14.69
C LYS A 160 -18.29 -8.95 -14.03
N ARG A 161 -19.13 -9.90 -14.46
CA ARG A 161 -20.46 -10.12 -13.86
C ARG A 161 -20.40 -10.47 -12.37
N LEU A 162 -19.33 -11.13 -11.92
CA LEU A 162 -19.12 -11.47 -10.51
C LEU A 162 -18.56 -10.30 -9.67
N LEU A 163 -17.96 -9.29 -10.33
CA LEU A 163 -17.24 -8.17 -9.72
C LEU A 163 -17.94 -6.81 -9.90
N GLU A 164 -19.03 -6.72 -10.67
CA GLU A 164 -19.79 -5.50 -11.00
C GLU A 164 -21.15 -5.45 -10.28
N ASP A 165 -21.16 -5.83 -9.00
CA ASP A 165 -22.31 -5.63 -8.13
C ASP A 165 -22.46 -4.14 -7.77
N GLU A 166 -23.67 -3.68 -7.41
CA GLU A 166 -23.93 -2.29 -7.02
C GLU A 166 -23.02 -1.84 -5.87
N LEU A 167 -22.77 -2.74 -4.91
CA LEU A 167 -21.87 -2.49 -3.78
C LEU A 167 -20.43 -2.24 -4.25
N THR A 168 -19.92 -3.08 -5.14
CA THR A 168 -18.55 -2.93 -5.67
C THR A 168 -18.40 -1.66 -6.51
N LEU A 169 -19.43 -1.28 -7.28
CA LEU A 169 -19.46 -0.03 -8.04
C LEU A 169 -19.41 1.19 -7.11
N SER A 170 -20.14 1.16 -5.99
CA SER A 170 -20.08 2.23 -4.99
C SER A 170 -18.68 2.37 -4.37
N PHE A 171 -17.99 1.26 -4.09
CA PHE A 171 -16.64 1.27 -3.56
C PHE A 171 -15.61 1.81 -4.55
N ARG A 172 -15.73 1.47 -5.83
CA ARG A 172 -14.87 2.02 -6.89
C ARG A 172 -15.03 3.52 -7.01
N ARG A 173 -16.27 4.02 -7.00
CA ARG A 173 -16.55 5.47 -7.06
C ARG A 173 -15.93 6.20 -5.88
N ASP A 174 -16.12 5.70 -4.65
CA ASP A 174 -15.54 6.34 -3.46
C ASP A 174 -14.00 6.29 -3.46
N ALA A 175 -13.42 5.16 -3.88
CA ALA A 175 -11.97 5.01 -4.05
C ALA A 175 -11.37 5.99 -5.08
N LEU A 176 -12.04 6.16 -6.23
CA LEU A 176 -11.61 7.09 -7.28
C LEU A 176 -11.80 8.55 -6.86
N ASN A 177 -12.84 8.87 -6.08
CA ASN A 177 -13.02 10.20 -5.50
C ASN A 177 -11.88 10.56 -4.54
N VAL A 178 -11.41 9.60 -3.73
CA VAL A 178 -10.21 9.79 -2.89
C VAL A 178 -8.98 10.03 -3.75
N ALA A 179 -8.81 9.29 -4.84
CA ALA A 179 -7.73 9.53 -5.80
C ALA A 179 -7.77 10.97 -6.34
N LEU A 180 -8.97 11.43 -6.75
CA LEU A 180 -9.18 12.79 -7.26
C LEU A 180 -8.83 13.85 -6.19
N ALA A 181 -9.24 13.65 -4.94
CA ALA A 181 -8.90 14.56 -3.86
C ALA A 181 -7.38 14.62 -3.62
N VAL A 182 -6.72 13.45 -3.59
CA VAL A 182 -5.26 13.35 -3.36
C VAL A 182 -4.47 13.98 -4.50
N VAL A 183 -4.85 13.75 -5.76
CA VAL A 183 -4.14 14.35 -6.90
C VAL A 183 -4.32 15.86 -6.94
N MET A 184 -5.51 16.38 -6.62
CA MET A 184 -5.75 17.83 -6.58
C MET A 184 -4.89 18.51 -5.52
N VAL A 185 -4.88 17.98 -4.29
CA VAL A 185 -4.04 18.52 -3.21
C VAL A 185 -2.57 18.37 -3.54
N GLY A 186 -2.17 17.23 -4.09
CA GLY A 186 -0.78 16.98 -4.44
C GLY A 186 -0.28 17.83 -5.62
N LEU A 187 -1.12 18.11 -6.62
CA LEU A 187 -0.79 19.03 -7.71
C LEU A 187 -0.59 20.46 -7.21
N LEU A 188 -1.39 20.92 -6.24
CA LEU A 188 -1.16 22.21 -5.57
C LEU A 188 0.19 22.23 -4.84
N GLY A 189 0.54 21.14 -4.16
CA GLY A 189 1.83 20.97 -3.50
C GLY A 189 3.00 20.97 -4.49
N VAL A 190 2.90 20.21 -5.59
CA VAL A 190 3.92 20.17 -6.65
C VAL A 190 4.04 21.52 -7.36
N PHE A 191 2.92 22.23 -7.58
CA PHE A 191 2.92 23.57 -8.14
C PHE A 191 3.67 24.56 -7.24
N ALA A 192 3.34 24.59 -5.95
CA ALA A 192 4.05 25.44 -4.97
C ALA A 192 5.54 25.08 -4.87
N LEU A 193 5.87 23.79 -4.91
CA LEU A 193 7.25 23.30 -4.93
C LEU A 193 7.98 23.76 -6.20
N GLY A 194 7.31 23.75 -7.35
CA GLY A 194 7.89 24.15 -8.63
C GLY A 194 8.21 25.64 -8.71
N LEU A 195 7.45 26.48 -8.00
CA LEU A 195 7.75 27.92 -7.88
C LEU A 195 9.06 28.19 -7.13
N TRP A 196 9.42 27.32 -6.18
CA TRP A 196 10.67 27.44 -5.43
C TRP A 196 11.82 26.67 -6.11
N ARG A 197 11.61 25.37 -6.38
CA ARG A 197 12.58 24.46 -6.97
C ARG A 197 11.94 23.64 -8.09
N PRO A 198 12.10 24.06 -9.36
CA PRO A 198 11.47 23.37 -10.49
C PRO A 198 11.94 21.91 -10.61
N GLU A 199 13.21 21.63 -10.29
CA GLU A 199 13.79 20.29 -10.31
C GLU A 199 13.10 19.33 -9.32
N ALA A 200 12.79 19.83 -8.12
CA ALA A 200 12.10 19.07 -7.09
C ALA A 200 10.65 18.77 -7.49
N ALA A 201 9.99 19.69 -8.20
CA ALA A 201 8.64 19.46 -8.72
C ALA A 201 8.58 18.34 -9.75
N VAL A 202 9.54 18.31 -10.69
CA VAL A 202 9.64 17.22 -11.69
C VAL A 202 9.89 15.88 -11.01
N ALA A 203 10.79 15.82 -10.02
CA ALA A 203 11.05 14.61 -9.25
C ALA A 203 9.85 14.16 -8.41
N ALA A 204 9.01 15.09 -7.92
CA ALA A 204 7.85 14.77 -7.10
C ALA A 204 6.67 14.17 -7.89
N LEU A 205 6.59 14.40 -9.21
CA LEU A 205 5.48 13.92 -10.06
C LEU A 205 5.32 12.38 -10.03
N PRO A 206 6.39 11.58 -10.24
CA PRO A 206 6.35 10.13 -10.01
C PRO A 206 5.76 9.73 -8.65
N GLY A 207 6.20 10.37 -7.57
CA GLY A 207 5.69 10.10 -6.23
C GLY A 207 4.21 10.44 -6.10
N LEU A 208 3.78 11.58 -6.65
CA LEU A 208 2.39 12.02 -6.62
C LEU A 208 1.46 11.03 -7.35
N MET A 209 1.85 10.57 -8.54
CA MET A 209 1.07 9.58 -9.30
C MET A 209 0.88 8.30 -8.49
N PHE A 210 1.96 7.82 -7.87
CA PHE A 210 1.92 6.61 -7.06
C PHE A 210 1.09 6.77 -5.79
N VAL A 211 1.24 7.89 -5.06
CA VAL A 211 0.46 8.19 -3.85
C VAL A 211 -1.02 8.27 -4.20
N THR A 212 -1.37 8.91 -5.32
CA THR A 212 -2.74 8.99 -5.83
C THR A 212 -3.33 7.61 -6.09
N ALA A 213 -2.62 6.78 -6.88
CA ALA A 213 -3.09 5.44 -7.23
C ALA A 213 -3.18 4.54 -5.98
N SER A 214 -2.19 4.60 -5.09
CA SER A 214 -2.16 3.84 -3.85
C SER A 214 -3.27 4.25 -2.89
N ALA A 215 -3.57 5.55 -2.77
CA ALA A 215 -4.67 6.02 -1.94
C ALA A 215 -6.02 5.45 -2.39
N SER A 216 -6.24 5.39 -3.71
CA SER A 216 -7.44 4.77 -4.28
C SER A 216 -7.52 3.26 -3.98
N ALA A 217 -6.42 2.53 -4.17
CA ALA A 217 -6.35 1.09 -3.94
C ALA A 217 -6.54 0.74 -2.44
N LEU A 218 -5.89 1.50 -1.56
CA LEU A 218 -6.05 1.35 -0.12
C LEU A 218 -7.46 1.72 0.34
N ARG A 219 -8.08 2.76 -0.23
CA ARG A 219 -9.47 3.11 0.09
C ARG A 219 -10.42 2.00 -0.32
N TYR A 220 -10.27 1.44 -1.53
CA TYR A 220 -11.07 0.32 -1.98
C TYR A 220 -10.95 -0.87 -1.01
N TRP A 221 -9.72 -1.25 -0.65
CA TRP A 221 -9.48 -2.34 0.31
C TRP A 221 -10.09 -2.08 1.69
N GLN A 222 -10.05 -0.84 2.18
CA GLN A 222 -10.68 -0.48 3.46
C GLN A 222 -12.21 -0.65 3.41
N LEU A 223 -12.85 -0.27 2.30
CA LEU A 223 -14.30 -0.42 2.11
C LEU A 223 -14.70 -1.89 2.03
N ASP A 224 -13.96 -2.69 1.27
CA ASP A 224 -14.16 -4.15 1.17
C ASP A 224 -14.02 -4.85 2.53
N ARG A 225 -13.04 -4.46 3.34
CA ARG A 225 -12.88 -4.96 4.71
C ARG A 225 -14.01 -4.59 5.65
N ARG A 226 -14.61 -3.40 5.49
CA ARG A 226 -15.74 -2.96 6.31
C ARG A 226 -16.99 -3.77 5.97
N ALA A 227 -17.21 -4.05 4.69
CA ALA A 227 -18.34 -4.85 4.23
C ALA A 227 -18.23 -6.34 4.62
N SER A 228 -17.03 -6.91 4.60
CA SER A 228 -16.78 -8.32 4.97
C SER A 228 -16.62 -8.58 6.47
N GLY A 229 -16.55 -7.51 7.28
CA GLY A 229 -16.38 -7.54 8.73
C GLY A 229 -17.65 -7.28 9.55
N GLY A 230 -18.79 -7.06 8.87
CA GLY A 230 -20.13 -7.01 9.47
C GLY A 230 -20.70 -8.40 9.73
#